data_AF-A0A972CRT3-F1
#
_entry.id   AF-A0A972CRT3-F1
#
_cell.length_a   1.000
_cell.length_b   1.000
_cell.length_c   1.000
_cell.angle_alpha   90.00
_cell.angle_beta   90.00
_cell.angle_gamma   90.00
#
_symmetry.space_group_name_H-M   'P 1'
#
loop_
_entity.id
_entity.type
_entity.pdbx_description
1 polymer ?
#
loop_
_entity_poly.entity_id
_entity_poly.type
_entity_poly.pdbx_seq_one_letter_code
_entity_poly.pdbx_strand_id
1 'polypeptide(L)' 'MFGFLYWLKDRYNLFTPFIFIFIAMLSMIHDGRRYKSKNNNKEYKIIKAFSYSYIVLGIVIFVLLWIS' A
#
# COMPACT_ATOMS: atom_id res chain seq x y z
N MET A 1 0.63 1.18 32.35
CA MET A 1 1.11 2.16 31.33
C MET A 1 1.96 1.48 30.25
N PHE A 2 2.97 0.66 30.59
CA PHE A 2 3.79 -0.05 29.60
C PHE A 2 3.06 -1.10 28.74
N GLY A 3 2.12 -1.87 29.31
CA GLY A 3 1.35 -2.87 28.56
C GLY A 3 0.46 -2.29 27.46
N PHE A 4 -0.09 -1.09 27.67
CA PHE A 4 -0.91 -0.39 26.67
C PHE A 4 -0.07 0.11 25.49
N LEU A 5 1.13 0.62 25.76
CA LEU A 5 2.08 1.03 24.72
C LEU A 5 2.58 -0.16 23.91
N TYR A 6 2.84 -1.30 24.55
CA TYR A 6 3.23 -2.52 23.85
C TYR A 6 2.11 -3.04 22.96
N TRP A 7 0.87 -3.06 23.46
CA TRP A 7 -0.30 -3.46 22.68
C TRP A 7 -0.55 -2.55 21.48
N LEU A 8 -0.38 -1.22 21.65
CA LEU A 8 -0.46 -0.27 20.55
C LEU A 8 0.65 -0.50 19.52
N LYS A 9 1.89 -0.70 19.95
CA LYS A 9 3.04 -0.95 19.07
C LYS A 9 2.81 -2.20 18.21
N ASP A 10 2.34 -3.28 18.81
CA ASP A 10 2.11 -4.56 18.13
C ASP A 10 0.98 -4.46 17.08
N ARG A 11 -0.14 -3.85 17.47
CA ARG A 11 -1.25 -3.54 16.56
C ARG A 11 -0.82 -2.63 15.42
N TYR A 12 -0.03 -1.59 15.69
CA TYR A 12 0.43 -0.69 14.65
C TYR A 12 1.35 -1.42 13.65
N ASN A 13 2.25 -2.27 14.13
CA ASN A 13 3.12 -3.07 13.28
C ASN A 13 2.32 -3.96 12.34
N LEU A 14 1.30 -4.63 12.85
CA LEU A 14 0.47 -5.53 12.06
C LEU A 14 -0.44 -4.77 11.07
N PHE A 15 -0.99 -3.62 11.46
CA PHE A 15 -1.88 -2.82 10.59
C PHE A 15 -1.16 -1.96 9.55
N THR A 16 0.09 -1.57 9.78
CA THR A 16 0.89 -0.74 8.85
C THR A 16 0.93 -1.30 7.42
N PRO A 17 1.30 -2.58 7.18
CA PRO A 17 1.32 -3.14 5.83
C PRO A 17 -0.07 -3.22 5.19
N PHE A 18 -1.13 -3.47 5.97
CA PHE A 18 -2.51 -3.43 5.46
C PHE A 18 -2.91 -2.04 4.98
N ILE A 19 -2.50 -0.99 5.69
CA ILE A 19 -2.77 0.41 5.28
C ILE A 19 -2.08 0.72 3.96
N PHE A 20 -0.83 0.28 3.76
CA PHE A 20 -0.11 0.47 2.49
C PHE A 20 -0.81 -0.23 1.32
N ILE A 21 -1.24 -1.48 1.51
CA ILE A 21 -1.98 -2.25 0.49
C ILE A 21 -3.33 -1.58 0.18
N PHE A 22 -4.02 -1.08 1.21
CA PHE A 22 -5.31 -0.42 1.07
C PHE A 22 -5.20 0.90 0.30
N ILE A 23 -4.20 1.73 0.61
CA ILE A 23 -3.92 2.98 -0.11
C ILE A 23 -3.55 2.68 -1.57
N ALA A 24 -2.73 1.64 -1.82
CA ALA A 24 -2.37 1.23 -3.16
C ALA A 24 -3.58 0.78 -3.99
N MET A 25 -4.50 0.02 -3.38
CA MET A 25 -5.77 -0.37 -4.00
C MET A 25 -6.65 0.84 -4.32
N LEU A 26 -6.83 1.77 -3.39
CA LEU A 26 -7.64 2.97 -3.61
C LEU A 26 -7.07 3.86 -4.71
N SER A 27 -5.74 4.08 -4.71
CA SER A 27 -5.06 4.82 -5.78
C SER A 27 -5.25 4.13 -7.13
N MET A 28 -5.12 2.80 -7.20
CA MET A 28 -5.31 2.06 -8.44
C MET A 28 -6.77 2.09 -8.94
N ILE A 29 -7.75 2.05 -8.05
CA ILE A 29 -9.18 2.12 -8.43
C ILE A 29 -9.55 3.53 -8.90
N HIS A 30 -9.17 4.55 -8.15
CA HIS A 30 -9.53 5.94 -8.43
C HIS A 30 -8.78 6.48 -9.65
N ASP A 31 -7.45 6.37 -9.68
CA ASP A 31 -6.66 6.86 -10.80
C ASP A 31 -6.73 5.90 -11.98
N GLY A 32 -6.61 4.59 -11.77
CA GLY A 32 -6.64 3.62 -12.86
C GLY A 32 -7.90 3.68 -13.73
N ARG A 33 -9.09 3.92 -13.15
CA ARG A 33 -10.32 4.16 -13.93
C ARG A 33 -10.27 5.45 -14.72
N ARG A 34 -9.78 6.54 -14.11
CA ARG A 34 -9.73 7.88 -14.73
C ARG A 34 -8.83 7.91 -15.95
N TYR A 35 -7.68 7.23 -15.91
CA TYR A 35 -6.74 7.20 -17.04
C TYR A 35 -7.14 6.22 -18.15
N LYS A 36 -7.79 5.08 -17.81
CA LYS A 36 -8.36 4.16 -18.81
C LYS A 36 -9.43 4.83 -19.67
N SER A 37 -10.23 5.73 -19.08
CA SER A 37 -11.30 6.45 -19.79
C SER A 37 -10.81 7.53 -20.77
N LYS A 38 -9.56 7.98 -20.67
CA LYS A 38 -9.03 9.11 -21.47
C LYS A 38 -8.14 8.70 -22.64
N ASN A 39 -7.96 7.40 -22.91
CA ASN A 39 -7.02 6.86 -23.91
C ASN A 39 -5.54 7.31 -23.72
N ASN A 40 -5.20 7.86 -22.55
CA ASN A 40 -3.85 8.30 -22.18
C ASN A 40 -3.01 7.11 -21.70
N ASN A 41 -2.63 6.26 -22.66
CA ASN A 41 -1.89 5.01 -22.40
C ASN A 41 -0.52 5.22 -21.74
N LYS A 42 0.13 6.39 -21.94
CA LYS A 42 1.41 6.73 -21.31
C LYS A 42 1.25 7.02 -19.81
N GLU A 43 0.31 7.88 -19.45
CA GLU A 43 0.05 8.25 -18.04
C GLU A 43 -0.52 7.07 -17.25
N TYR A 44 -1.38 6.26 -17.89
CA TYR A 44 -1.89 5.03 -17.29
C TYR A 44 -0.76 4.06 -16.91
N LYS A 45 0.25 3.89 -17.77
CA LYS A 45 1.42 3.04 -17.45
C LYS A 45 2.22 3.55 -16.26
N ILE A 46 2.42 4.87 -16.17
CA ILE A 46 3.17 5.49 -15.06
C ILE A 46 2.45 5.22 -13.73
N ILE A 47 1.14 5.49 -13.68
CA ILE A 47 0.37 5.31 -12.44
C ILE A 47 0.26 3.84 -12.07
N LYS A 48 0.07 2.96 -13.06
CA LYS A 48 0.09 1.52 -12.83
C LYS A 48 1.43 1.06 -12.24
N ALA A 49 2.55 1.60 -12.72
CA ALA A 49 3.87 1.31 -12.17
C ALA A 49 4.01 1.83 -10.73
N PHE A 50 3.55 3.04 -10.43
CA PHE A 50 3.53 3.56 -9.05
C PHE A 50 2.67 2.68 -8.13
N SER A 51 1.45 2.33 -8.52
CA SER A 51 0.59 1.44 -7.73
C SER A 51 1.23 0.08 -7.48
N TYR A 52 1.87 -0.52 -8.50
CA TYR A 52 2.62 -1.77 -8.32
C TYR A 52 3.80 -1.60 -7.37
N SER A 53 4.56 -0.51 -7.47
CA SER A 53 5.65 -0.21 -6.52
C SER A 53 5.15 -0.10 -5.08
N TYR A 54 4.00 0.53 -4.85
CA TYR A 54 3.40 0.60 -3.50
C TYR A 54 2.96 -0.77 -2.97
N ILE A 55 2.40 -1.63 -3.83
CA ILE A 55 2.05 -3.01 -3.46
C ILE A 55 3.33 -3.79 -3.11
N VAL A 56 4.37 -3.71 -3.94
CA VAL A 56 5.65 -4.39 -3.71
C VAL A 56 6.30 -3.90 -2.41
N LEU A 57 6.33 -2.59 -2.16
CA LEU A 57 6.83 -2.03 -0.91
C LEU A 57 6.02 -2.52 0.29
N GLY A 58 4.69 -2.55 0.19
CA GLY A 58 3.82 -3.09 1.24
C GLY A 58 4.12 -4.56 1.56
N ILE A 59 4.35 -5.40 0.54
CA ILE A 59 4.72 -6.80 0.69
C ILE A 59 6.12 -6.95 1.30
N VAL A 60 7.10 -6.18 0.83
CA VAL A 60 8.48 -6.21 1.38
C VAL A 60 8.48 -5.83 2.86
N ILE A 61 7.76 -4.77 3.23
CA ILE A 61 7.61 -4.35 4.63
C ILE A 61 6.91 -5.45 5.44
N PHE A 62 5.87 -6.08 4.88
CA PHE A 62 5.18 -7.19 5.54
C PHE A 62 6.11 -8.38 5.81
N VAL A 63 6.95 -8.77 4.84
CA VAL A 63 7.92 -9.86 5.00
C VAL A 63 9.00 -9.49 6.01
N LEU A 64 9.52 -8.26 5.99
CA LEU A 64 10.49 -7.77 6.97
C LEU A 64 9.92 -7.78 8.40
N LEU A 65 8.64 -7.40 8.55
CA LEU A 65 7.94 -7.45 9.83
C LEU A 65 7.63 -8.87 10.30
N TRP A 66 7.42 -9.81 9.39
CA TRP A 66 7.26 -11.22 9.76
C TRP A 66 8.57 -11.79 10.31
N ILE A 67 9.69 -11.47 9.66
CA ILE A 67 10.99 -12.07 9.99
C ILE A 67 11.62 -11.49 11.26
N SER A 68 11.21 -10.28 11.67
CA SER A 68 11.69 -9.56 12.85
C SER A 68 10.86 -9.84 14.10
#